data_AF-A0AAP0NCV9-F1
#
_entry.id   AF-A0AAP0NCV9-F1
#
_cell.length_a   1.000
_cell.length_b   1.000
_cell.length_c   1.000
_cell.angle_alpha   90.00
_cell.angle_beta   90.00
_cell.angle_gamma   90.00
#
_symmetry.space_group_name_H-M   'P 1'
#
loop_
_entity.id
_entity.type
_entity.pdbx_description
1 polymer ?
#
loop_
_entity_poly.entity_id
_entity_poly.type
_entity_poly.pdbx_seq_one_letter_code
_entity_poly.pdbx_strand_id
1 'polypeptide(L)'
;MAEIQNFKYTLCLSCSLFVNILVAINLYVHGRWEHGWSKSAAAEAEAVAAISCSGHGRAFLDGLVVEGLPVCECNACFRGPDCSEILPGCVADADSGDPIFLEPFWVQHAASSAIVVAGWHRMSYEFQDGSLVSKELEKHIRKVHAVAGNAVTDGRFIIFGVGSTQLLHAAVHAFSSDNPSSPARVVASVPYYPVYKSQTEFFQSTDYNFNGDTFLWKNTSDSPMNFIEFVTSPNNPDGQLKKAVLQGPSVKTIHDLAYYWPHFTAIPAPADEDLMIFTLSKLTGHAGSRFG
;
A
#
# COMPACT_ATOMS: atom_id res chain seq x y z
N MET A 1 10.14 81.47 -9.45
CA MET A 1 11.00 80.37 -9.95
C MET A 1 11.45 79.41 -8.84
N ALA A 2 11.85 79.89 -7.65
CA ALA A 2 12.31 79.04 -6.55
C ALA A 2 11.26 78.07 -5.97
N GLU A 3 9.98 78.48 -5.85
CA GLU A 3 8.92 77.60 -5.30
C GLU A 3 8.59 76.40 -6.21
N ILE A 4 8.60 76.59 -7.53
CA ILE A 4 8.33 75.53 -8.51
C ILE A 4 9.47 74.50 -8.48
N GLN A 5 10.70 74.94 -8.24
CA GLN A 5 11.85 74.07 -8.07
C GLN A 5 11.73 73.23 -6.80
N ASN A 6 11.33 73.86 -5.69
CA ASN A 6 11.17 73.18 -4.40
C ASN A 6 10.08 72.09 -4.47
N PHE A 7 8.94 72.38 -5.12
CA PHE A 7 7.86 71.40 -5.32
C PHE A 7 8.32 70.18 -6.14
N LYS A 8 9.13 70.38 -7.19
CA LYS A 8 9.69 69.28 -7.98
C LYS A 8 10.64 68.41 -7.17
N TYR A 9 11.49 69.00 -6.33
CA TYR A 9 12.38 68.25 -5.45
C TYR A 9 11.60 67.45 -4.40
N THR A 10 10.57 68.04 -3.77
CA THR A 10 9.70 67.34 -2.82
C THR A 10 8.96 66.17 -3.48
N LEU A 11 8.43 66.36 -4.69
CA LEU A 11 7.74 65.31 -5.44
C LEU A 11 8.70 64.16 -5.80
N CYS A 12 9.89 64.47 -6.30
CA CYS A 12 10.93 63.47 -6.59
C CYS A 12 11.36 62.69 -5.34
N LEU A 13 11.52 63.37 -4.20
CA LEU A 13 11.87 62.72 -2.94
C LEU A 13 10.74 61.79 -2.46
N SER A 14 9.48 62.23 -2.57
CA SER A 14 8.32 61.41 -2.21
C SER A 14 8.16 60.18 -3.11
N CYS A 15 8.38 60.32 -4.42
CA CYS A 15 8.36 59.20 -5.35
C CYS A 15 9.50 58.22 -5.07
N SER A 16 10.70 58.73 -4.78
CA SER A 16 11.85 57.88 -4.42
C SER A 16 11.61 57.13 -3.11
N LEU A 17 11.08 57.78 -2.09
CA LEU A 17 10.70 57.14 -0.82
C LEU A 17 9.63 56.08 -1.04
N PHE A 18 8.59 56.37 -1.83
CA PHE A 18 7.53 55.42 -2.11
C PHE A 18 8.04 54.19 -2.87
N VAL A 19 8.89 54.38 -3.88
CA VAL A 19 9.51 53.27 -4.62
C VAL A 19 10.43 52.44 -3.72
N ASN A 20 11.26 53.07 -2.89
CA ASN A 20 12.14 52.35 -1.97
C ASN A 20 11.36 51.60 -0.89
N ILE A 21 10.26 52.16 -0.38
CA ILE A 21 9.36 51.48 0.56
C ILE A 21 8.66 50.30 -0.14
N LEU A 22 8.18 50.47 -1.37
CA LEU A 22 7.60 49.39 -2.17
C LEU A 22 8.61 48.27 -2.41
N VAL A 23 9.84 48.59 -2.79
CA VAL A 23 10.92 47.61 -2.98
C VAL A 23 11.29 46.94 -1.68
N ALA A 24 11.36 47.67 -0.56
CA ALA A 24 11.63 47.09 0.76
C ALA A 24 10.48 46.18 1.21
N ILE A 25 9.22 46.56 1.01
CA ILE A 25 8.06 45.70 1.28
C ILE A 25 8.08 44.48 0.37
N ASN A 26 8.40 44.64 -0.93
CA ASN A 26 8.49 43.52 -1.85
C ASN A 26 9.62 42.56 -1.43
N LEU A 27 10.80 43.06 -1.08
CA LEU A 27 11.93 42.26 -0.59
C LEU A 27 11.69 41.66 0.81
N TYR A 28 10.93 42.33 1.69
CA TYR A 28 10.69 41.85 3.05
C TYR A 28 9.46 40.92 3.13
N VAL A 29 8.49 41.09 2.24
CA VAL A 29 7.30 40.23 2.12
C VAL A 29 7.59 39.04 1.19
N HIS A 30 8.26 39.24 0.04
CA HIS A 30 8.69 38.13 -0.83
C HIS A 30 10.00 37.48 -0.36
N GLY A 31 10.92 38.18 0.30
CA GLY A 31 12.12 37.55 0.87
C GLY A 31 11.81 36.68 2.10
N ARG A 32 10.61 36.81 2.67
CA ARG A 32 10.09 35.96 3.75
C ARG A 32 9.12 34.87 3.26
N TRP A 33 8.80 34.84 1.96
CA TRP A 33 7.95 33.82 1.36
C TRP A 33 8.72 33.00 0.32
N GLU A 34 8.71 31.67 0.55
CA GLU A 34 9.01 30.59 -0.40
C GLU A 34 10.44 30.05 -0.52
N HIS A 35 11.14 29.81 0.60
CA HIS A 35 12.40 29.04 0.62
C HIS A 35 12.23 27.70 1.34
N GLY A 36 11.28 26.88 0.90
CA GLY A 36 11.18 25.48 1.34
C GLY A 36 11.89 24.57 0.34
N TRP A 37 12.83 23.75 0.80
CA TRP A 37 13.54 22.78 -0.07
C TRP A 37 12.61 21.79 -0.78
N SER A 38 11.39 21.60 -0.27
CA SER A 38 10.37 20.71 -0.84
C SER A 38 9.53 21.35 -1.95
N LYS A 39 9.62 22.68 -2.18
CA LYS A 39 8.70 23.39 -3.08
C LYS A 39 8.76 22.87 -4.52
N SER A 40 9.97 22.61 -5.03
CA SER A 40 10.16 22.08 -6.38
C SER A 40 9.51 20.70 -6.55
N ALA A 41 9.75 19.80 -5.59
CA ALA A 41 9.19 18.45 -5.63
C ALA A 41 7.65 18.46 -5.51
N ALA A 42 7.09 19.34 -4.68
CA ALA A 42 5.65 19.50 -4.56
C ALA A 42 5.03 20.04 -5.86
N ALA A 43 5.62 21.08 -6.46
CA ALA A 43 5.14 21.67 -7.70
C ALA A 43 5.20 20.67 -8.87
N GLU A 44 6.24 19.84 -8.93
CA GLU A 44 6.38 18.79 -9.95
C GLU A 44 5.29 17.72 -9.79
N ALA A 45 5.04 17.25 -8.56
CA ALA A 45 3.98 16.30 -8.28
C ALA A 45 2.59 16.82 -8.65
N GLU A 46 2.29 18.08 -8.31
CA GLU A 46 1.04 18.74 -8.70
C GLU A 46 0.92 18.90 -10.22
N ALA A 47 2.01 19.27 -10.91
CA ALA A 47 2.02 19.44 -12.36
C ALA A 47 1.74 18.11 -13.08
N VAL A 48 2.35 17.01 -12.65
CA VAL A 48 2.10 15.68 -13.24
C VAL A 48 0.68 15.21 -12.95
N ALA A 49 0.18 15.39 -11.72
CA ALA A 49 -1.20 15.05 -11.37
C ALA A 49 -2.25 15.87 -12.14
N ALA A 50 -1.89 17.05 -12.65
CA ALA A 50 -2.75 17.91 -13.45
C ALA A 50 -2.79 17.54 -14.95
N ILE A 51 -1.96 16.58 -15.40
CA ILE A 51 -1.98 16.10 -16.80
C ILE A 51 -3.33 15.45 -17.08
N SER A 52 -4.04 15.97 -18.08
CA SER A 52 -5.36 15.45 -18.47
C SER A 52 -5.22 14.16 -19.26
N CYS A 53 -5.62 13.04 -18.65
CA CYS A 53 -5.70 11.72 -19.27
C CYS A 53 -7.16 11.27 -19.51
N SER A 54 -8.04 12.22 -19.83
CA SER A 54 -9.44 12.00 -20.24
C SER A 54 -10.33 11.20 -19.28
N GLY A 55 -9.94 11.05 -18.02
CA GLY A 55 -10.62 10.17 -17.06
C GLY A 55 -10.44 8.67 -17.35
N HIS A 56 -9.56 8.33 -18.30
CA HIS A 56 -9.27 6.97 -18.75
C HIS A 56 -7.79 6.59 -18.59
N GLY A 57 -7.06 7.36 -17.79
CA GLY A 57 -5.67 7.11 -17.45
C GLY A 57 -5.18 8.10 -16.40
N ARG A 58 -3.89 8.05 -16.13
CA ARG A 58 -3.18 8.99 -15.24
C ARG A 58 -1.71 9.07 -15.64
N ALA A 59 -0.99 10.09 -15.17
CA ALA A 59 0.45 10.21 -15.34
C ALA A 59 1.16 10.11 -13.99
N PHE A 60 2.39 9.62 -13.98
CA PHE A 60 3.22 9.48 -12.78
C PHE A 60 4.57 10.17 -12.96
N LEU A 61 5.19 10.56 -11.84
CA LEU A 61 6.48 11.27 -11.82
C LEU A 61 7.60 10.48 -12.53
N ASP A 62 7.57 9.16 -12.40
CA ASP A 62 8.50 8.21 -13.00
C ASP A 62 7.97 7.55 -14.28
N GLY A 63 6.86 8.06 -14.83
CA GLY A 63 6.29 7.60 -16.09
C GLY A 63 7.23 7.85 -17.27
N LEU A 64 6.99 7.15 -18.39
CA LEU A 64 7.74 7.35 -19.63
C LEU A 64 7.65 8.82 -20.08
N VAL A 65 8.81 9.45 -20.33
CA VAL A 65 8.88 10.86 -20.72
C VAL A 65 9.01 11.01 -22.22
N VAL A 66 8.12 11.80 -22.83
CA VAL A 66 8.16 12.19 -24.25
C VAL A 66 8.06 13.70 -24.32
N GLU A 67 8.98 14.34 -25.08
CA GLU A 67 9.05 15.81 -25.20
C GLU A 67 9.16 16.55 -23.85
N GLY A 68 9.73 15.89 -22.83
CA GLY A 68 9.95 16.48 -21.51
C GLY A 68 8.74 16.38 -20.57
N LEU A 69 7.65 15.70 -20.97
CA LEU A 69 6.49 15.44 -20.12
C LEU A 69 6.24 13.94 -19.94
N PRO A 70 5.83 13.47 -18.75
CA PRO A 70 5.33 12.12 -18.57
C PRO A 70 4.09 11.85 -19.42
N VAL A 71 4.04 10.68 -20.06
CA VAL A 71 2.91 10.24 -20.88
C VAL A 71 1.83 9.63 -20.01
N CYS A 72 0.56 9.79 -20.41
CA CYS A 72 -0.55 9.11 -19.76
C CYS A 72 -0.43 7.58 -19.85
N GLU A 73 -0.57 6.92 -18.71
CA GLU A 73 -0.78 5.48 -18.58
C GLU A 73 -2.28 5.19 -18.62
N CYS A 74 -2.73 4.60 -19.73
CA CYS A 74 -4.15 4.38 -19.99
C CYS A 74 -4.70 3.14 -19.29
N ASN A 75 -5.95 3.21 -18.87
CA ASN A 75 -6.75 2.06 -18.47
C ASN A 75 -6.87 1.07 -19.65
N ALA A 76 -7.18 -0.18 -19.32
CA ALA A 76 -7.43 -1.22 -20.32
C ALA A 76 -8.44 -0.74 -21.38
N CYS A 77 -8.15 -1.05 -22.64
CA CYS A 77 -8.94 -0.67 -23.81
C CYS A 77 -8.98 0.82 -24.19
N PHE A 78 -8.15 1.66 -23.57
CA PHE A 78 -7.93 3.05 -23.97
C PHE A 78 -6.51 3.26 -24.51
N ARG A 79 -6.35 4.22 -25.42
CA ARG A 79 -5.06 4.61 -26.00
C ARG A 79 -5.06 6.09 -26.40
N GLY A 80 -3.98 6.49 -27.07
CA GLY A 80 -3.74 7.87 -27.47
C GLY A 80 -2.96 8.63 -26.40
N PRO A 81 -2.45 9.83 -26.72
CA PRO A 81 -1.60 10.60 -25.80
C PRO A 81 -2.32 11.02 -24.51
N ASP A 82 -3.65 11.11 -24.53
CA ASP A 82 -4.50 11.53 -23.40
C ASP A 82 -5.51 10.44 -23.00
N CYS A 83 -5.34 9.21 -23.48
CA CYS A 83 -6.26 8.07 -23.23
C CYS A 83 -7.72 8.28 -23.68
N SER A 84 -8.00 9.20 -24.59
CA SER A 84 -9.37 9.47 -25.07
C SER A 84 -9.88 8.45 -26.11
N GLU A 85 -8.99 7.70 -26.76
CA GLU A 85 -9.34 6.80 -27.84
C GLU A 85 -9.66 5.40 -27.34
N ILE A 86 -10.86 4.89 -27.68
CA ILE A 86 -11.26 3.51 -27.39
C ILE A 86 -10.67 2.55 -28.43
N LEU A 87 -10.09 1.46 -27.98
CA LEU A 87 -9.59 0.37 -28.83
C LEU A 87 -10.76 -0.51 -29.33
N PRO A 88 -11.07 -0.53 -30.65
CA PRO A 88 -12.15 -1.34 -31.18
C PRO A 88 -11.81 -2.83 -31.08
N GLY A 89 -12.78 -3.65 -30.65
CA GLY A 89 -12.60 -5.10 -30.49
C GLY A 89 -11.70 -5.48 -29.31
N CYS A 90 -11.41 -4.56 -28.39
CA CYS A 90 -10.64 -4.86 -27.18
C CYS A 90 -11.43 -5.78 -26.24
N VAL A 91 -10.74 -6.77 -25.67
CA VAL A 91 -11.32 -7.72 -24.72
C VAL A 91 -11.19 -7.15 -23.31
N ALA A 92 -12.28 -7.17 -22.55
CA ALA A 92 -12.25 -6.77 -21.15
C ALA A 92 -11.39 -7.75 -20.34
N ASP A 93 -10.47 -7.20 -19.55
CA ASP A 93 -9.62 -7.95 -18.62
C ASP A 93 -10.09 -7.70 -17.18
N ALA A 94 -10.50 -8.77 -16.52
CA ALA A 94 -10.89 -8.78 -15.11
C ALA A 94 -10.25 -9.98 -14.38
N ASP A 95 -9.11 -10.47 -14.89
CA ASP A 95 -8.40 -11.63 -14.31
C ASP A 95 -7.68 -11.26 -13.01
N SER A 96 -7.05 -10.08 -12.97
CA SER A 96 -6.32 -9.60 -11.80
C SER A 96 -7.25 -9.05 -10.72
N GLY A 97 -7.00 -9.41 -9.46
CA GLY A 97 -7.58 -8.76 -8.29
C GLY A 97 -6.94 -7.40 -7.98
N ASP A 98 -6.63 -6.59 -9.01
CA ASP A 98 -5.98 -5.29 -8.88
C ASP A 98 -6.94 -4.24 -8.30
N PRO A 99 -6.66 -3.64 -7.14
CA PRO A 99 -7.61 -2.83 -6.38
C PRO A 99 -7.70 -1.36 -6.86
N ILE A 100 -7.57 -1.10 -8.17
CA ILE A 100 -7.61 0.26 -8.75
C ILE A 100 -8.95 0.98 -8.47
N PHE A 101 -10.01 0.25 -8.14
CA PHE A 101 -11.30 0.84 -7.74
C PHE A 101 -11.20 1.79 -6.52
N LEU A 102 -10.12 1.71 -5.72
CA LEU A 102 -9.87 2.61 -4.58
C LEU A 102 -9.12 3.89 -4.96
N GLU A 103 -8.61 4.02 -6.19
CA GLU A 103 -7.88 5.23 -6.62
C GLU A 103 -8.71 6.52 -6.48
N PRO A 104 -10.00 6.58 -6.86
CA PRO A 104 -10.79 7.82 -6.73
C PRO A 104 -10.87 8.33 -5.29
N PHE A 105 -10.84 7.44 -4.30
CA PHE A 105 -10.80 7.83 -2.89
C PHE A 105 -9.50 8.60 -2.59
N TRP A 106 -8.34 8.09 -2.99
CA TRP A 106 -7.06 8.75 -2.73
C TRP A 106 -6.89 10.07 -3.48
N VAL A 107 -7.44 10.19 -4.69
CA VAL A 107 -7.48 11.46 -5.42
C VAL A 107 -8.27 12.52 -4.63
N GLN A 108 -9.41 12.15 -4.05
CA GLN A 108 -10.21 13.06 -3.20
C GLN A 108 -9.50 13.44 -1.89
N HIS A 109 -8.54 12.63 -1.46
CA HIS A 109 -7.81 12.81 -0.21
C HIS A 109 -6.35 13.29 -0.39
N ALA A 110 -5.97 13.75 -1.59
CA ALA A 110 -4.60 14.05 -1.98
C ALA A 110 -3.81 14.88 -0.94
N ALA A 111 -4.36 16.01 -0.49
CA ALA A 111 -3.67 16.88 0.48
C ALA A 111 -3.45 16.22 1.86
N SER A 112 -4.32 15.30 2.25
CA SER A 112 -4.24 14.61 3.55
C SER A 112 -3.38 13.34 3.54
N SER A 113 -3.09 12.78 2.37
CA SER A 113 -2.32 11.54 2.20
C SER A 113 -0.99 11.72 1.48
N ALA A 114 -0.73 12.89 0.87
CA ALA A 114 0.55 13.19 0.25
C ALA A 114 1.68 13.21 1.30
N ILE A 115 2.84 12.67 0.91
CA ILE A 115 4.05 12.69 1.74
C ILE A 115 5.21 13.29 0.95
N VAL A 116 6.06 14.04 1.64
CA VAL A 116 7.35 14.49 1.10
C VAL A 116 8.45 13.70 1.78
N VAL A 117 9.20 12.92 1.00
CA VAL A 117 10.31 12.11 1.51
C VAL A 117 11.60 12.91 1.31
N ALA A 118 12.23 13.34 2.40
CA ALA A 118 13.54 13.98 2.34
C ALA A 118 14.60 12.99 1.85
N GLY A 119 15.60 13.45 1.08
CA GLY A 119 16.64 12.58 0.52
C GLY A 119 17.51 11.85 1.55
N TRP A 120 17.48 12.28 2.82
CA TRP A 120 18.17 11.63 3.94
C TRP A 120 17.23 10.87 4.88
N HIS A 121 15.95 10.69 4.50
CA HIS A 121 15.00 9.97 5.33
C HIS A 121 15.39 8.49 5.46
N ARG A 122 15.70 8.05 6.68
CA ARG A 122 15.94 6.64 7.04
C ARG A 122 17.00 5.93 6.19
N MET A 123 18.16 6.56 5.96
CA MET A 123 19.30 5.91 5.28
C MET A 123 19.95 4.76 6.08
N SER A 124 19.68 4.67 7.39
CA SER A 124 20.16 3.60 8.27
C SER A 124 19.41 2.29 8.02
N TYR A 125 20.07 1.15 8.22
CA TYR A 125 19.42 -0.18 8.21
C TYR A 125 18.40 -0.34 9.34
N GLU A 126 18.62 0.34 10.46
CA GLU A 126 17.83 0.19 11.69
C GLU A 126 17.25 1.53 12.16
N PHE A 127 16.18 1.43 12.94
CA PHE A 127 15.66 2.54 13.75
C PHE A 127 16.62 2.80 14.94
N GLN A 128 16.45 3.94 15.62
CA GLN A 128 17.35 4.34 16.72
C GLN A 128 17.42 3.35 17.87
N ASP A 129 16.39 2.51 18.04
CA ASP A 129 16.29 1.47 19.06
C ASP A 129 16.73 0.08 18.56
N GLY A 130 17.33 0.01 17.37
CA GLY A 130 17.76 -1.24 16.73
C GLY A 130 16.63 -2.04 16.09
N SER A 131 15.39 -1.53 16.10
CA SER A 131 14.28 -2.23 15.44
C SER A 131 14.39 -2.12 13.92
N LEU A 132 13.73 -3.05 13.22
CA LEU A 132 13.51 -3.01 11.76
C LEU A 132 12.09 -2.57 11.40
N VAL A 133 11.27 -2.24 12.41
CA VAL A 133 9.83 -2.00 12.30
C VAL A 133 9.50 -0.62 12.87
N SER A 134 8.77 0.16 12.09
CA SER A 134 8.29 1.48 12.53
C SER A 134 7.25 1.36 13.64
N LYS A 135 7.60 1.78 14.86
CA LYS A 135 6.68 1.84 16.01
C LYS A 135 5.46 2.73 15.76
N GLU A 136 5.64 3.84 15.05
CA GLU A 136 4.51 4.70 14.69
C GLU A 136 3.58 4.01 13.68
N LEU A 137 4.12 3.26 12.72
CA LEU A 137 3.28 2.50 11.79
C LEU A 137 2.56 1.36 12.51
N GLU A 138 3.25 0.65 13.40
CA GLU A 138 2.65 -0.40 14.24
C GLU A 138 1.46 0.16 15.03
N LYS A 139 1.62 1.33 15.67
CA LYS A 139 0.53 2.01 16.38
C LYS A 139 -0.66 2.33 15.47
N HIS A 140 -0.42 2.78 14.24
CA HIS A 140 -1.49 3.05 13.27
C HIS A 140 -2.17 1.77 12.77
N ILE A 141 -1.42 0.68 12.61
CA ILE A 141 -1.97 -0.65 12.27
C ILE A 141 -2.92 -1.13 13.38
N ARG A 142 -2.49 -1.05 14.65
CA ARG A 142 -3.35 -1.38 15.80
C ARG A 142 -4.60 -0.51 15.83
N LYS A 143 -4.45 0.80 15.58
CA LYS A 143 -5.57 1.74 15.55
C LYS A 143 -6.58 1.41 14.43
N VAL A 144 -6.11 1.10 13.22
CA VAL A 144 -7.04 0.79 12.11
C VAL A 144 -7.81 -0.50 12.36
N HIS A 145 -7.18 -1.52 12.95
CA HIS A 145 -7.87 -2.74 13.35
C HIS A 145 -8.89 -2.50 14.48
N ALA A 146 -8.55 -1.67 15.46
CA ALA A 146 -9.49 -1.30 16.53
C ALA A 146 -10.71 -0.52 15.99
N VAL A 147 -10.49 0.39 15.03
CA VAL A 147 -11.59 1.16 14.40
C VAL A 147 -12.45 0.26 13.50
N ALA A 148 -11.84 -0.63 12.73
CA ALA A 148 -12.57 -1.58 11.87
C ALA A 148 -13.26 -2.69 12.68
N GLY A 149 -12.81 -2.95 13.90
CA GLY A 149 -13.30 -4.03 14.76
C GLY A 149 -13.04 -5.43 14.19
N ASN A 150 -12.04 -5.57 13.31
CA ASN A 150 -11.80 -6.78 12.52
C ASN A 150 -10.70 -7.70 13.05
N ALA A 151 -9.86 -7.25 14.00
CA ALA A 151 -8.81 -8.09 14.58
C ALA A 151 -8.48 -7.70 16.02
N VAL A 152 -8.17 -8.69 16.85
CA VAL A 152 -7.57 -8.51 18.18
C VAL A 152 -6.07 -8.37 18.02
N THR A 153 -5.55 -7.16 18.23
CA THR A 153 -4.10 -6.91 18.12
C THR A 153 -3.38 -6.90 19.47
N ASP A 154 -4.09 -6.71 20.57
CA ASP A 154 -3.47 -6.57 21.90
C ASP A 154 -2.71 -7.85 22.28
N GLY A 155 -1.49 -7.69 22.81
CA GLY A 155 -0.61 -8.82 23.14
C GLY A 155 0.00 -9.55 21.93
N ARG A 156 -0.30 -9.15 20.69
CA ARG A 156 0.27 -9.73 19.47
C ARG A 156 1.56 -9.03 19.04
N PHE A 157 2.52 -9.80 18.53
CA PHE A 157 3.66 -9.26 17.78
C PHE A 157 3.21 -8.85 16.38
N ILE A 158 3.81 -7.78 15.84
CA ILE A 158 3.55 -7.30 14.48
C ILE A 158 4.87 -7.32 13.71
N ILE A 159 4.85 -7.98 12.55
CA ILE A 159 5.99 -8.10 11.63
C ILE A 159 5.51 -7.57 10.28
N PHE A 160 6.39 -6.86 9.58
CA PHE A 160 6.11 -6.35 8.23
C PHE A 160 6.72 -7.25 7.18
N GLY A 161 6.03 -7.39 6.05
CA GLY A 161 6.55 -8.07 4.88
C GLY A 161 6.40 -7.25 3.61
N VAL A 162 7.16 -7.64 2.59
CA VAL A 162 7.06 -7.13 1.22
C VAL A 162 5.80 -7.72 0.56
N GLY A 163 4.65 -7.28 1.05
CA GLY A 163 3.33 -7.84 0.78
C GLY A 163 3.05 -9.11 1.59
N SER A 164 1.77 -9.47 1.69
CA SER A 164 1.36 -10.73 2.33
C SER A 164 2.00 -11.95 1.67
N THR A 165 2.34 -11.88 0.37
CA THR A 165 3.07 -12.92 -0.35
C THR A 165 4.37 -13.34 0.35
N GLN A 166 5.16 -12.42 0.90
CA GLN A 166 6.36 -12.78 1.64
C GLN A 166 6.01 -13.44 2.99
N LEU A 167 5.02 -12.89 3.69
CA LEU A 167 4.59 -13.37 5.00
C LEU A 167 3.99 -14.78 4.96
N LEU A 168 3.23 -15.10 3.91
CA LEU A 168 2.64 -16.43 3.70
C LEU A 168 3.73 -17.51 3.63
N HIS A 169 4.78 -17.27 2.86
CA HIS A 169 5.91 -18.21 2.78
C HIS A 169 6.74 -18.25 4.05
N ALA A 170 7.02 -17.08 4.66
CA ALA A 170 7.74 -17.01 5.92
C ALA A 170 7.02 -17.80 7.03
N ALA A 171 5.70 -17.76 7.06
CA ALA A 171 4.87 -18.52 7.98
C ALA A 171 4.96 -20.03 7.74
N VAL A 172 4.87 -20.49 6.48
CA VAL A 172 5.08 -21.90 6.13
C VAL A 172 6.45 -22.37 6.59
N HIS A 173 7.50 -21.59 6.31
CA HIS A 173 8.86 -21.93 6.70
C HIS A 173 9.02 -21.99 8.23
N ALA A 174 8.51 -21.00 8.96
CA ALA A 174 8.57 -20.94 10.41
C ALA A 174 7.88 -22.16 11.06
N PHE A 175 6.67 -22.49 10.60
CA PHE A 175 5.91 -23.63 11.14
C PHE A 175 6.46 -25.01 10.73
N SER A 176 7.27 -25.08 9.68
CA SER A 176 7.92 -26.33 9.26
C SER A 176 9.14 -26.68 10.10
N SER A 177 9.78 -25.68 10.72
CA SER A 177 11.02 -25.84 11.48
C SER A 177 10.85 -26.54 12.83
N ASP A 178 9.60 -26.70 13.30
CA ASP A 178 9.29 -27.23 14.64
C ASP A 178 9.39 -28.77 14.77
N ASN A 179 9.45 -29.53 13.66
CA ASN A 179 9.45 -31.01 13.72
C ASN A 179 10.20 -31.67 12.54
N PRO A 180 11.50 -31.98 12.70
CA PRO A 180 12.36 -32.46 11.61
C PRO A 180 12.12 -33.92 11.18
N SER A 181 11.21 -34.65 11.82
CA SER A 181 11.01 -36.09 11.55
C SER A 181 10.30 -36.39 10.23
N SER A 182 9.54 -35.43 9.69
CA SER A 182 8.90 -35.53 8.38
C SER A 182 8.50 -34.15 7.84
N PRO A 183 8.48 -33.93 6.53
CA PRO A 183 8.04 -32.65 5.96
C PRO A 183 6.61 -32.28 6.41
N ALA A 184 6.40 -31.02 6.75
CA ALA A 184 5.07 -30.50 7.07
C ALA A 184 4.16 -30.55 5.84
N ARG A 185 2.88 -30.86 6.06
CA ARG A 185 1.87 -30.90 5.00
C ARG A 185 1.14 -29.57 4.95
N VAL A 186 1.39 -28.79 3.89
CA VAL A 186 0.71 -27.53 3.64
C VAL A 186 -0.58 -27.81 2.89
N VAL A 187 -1.72 -27.36 3.42
CA VAL A 187 -3.06 -27.64 2.87
C VAL A 187 -3.91 -26.39 2.83
N ALA A 188 -4.89 -26.38 1.92
CA ALA A 188 -5.87 -25.29 1.80
C ALA A 188 -7.21 -25.87 1.32
N SER A 189 -8.32 -25.37 1.88
CA SER A 189 -9.66 -25.86 1.52
C SER A 189 -10.05 -25.41 0.10
N VAL A 190 -10.49 -26.33 -0.76
CA VAL A 190 -10.92 -25.98 -2.13
C VAL A 190 -12.30 -25.30 -2.12
N PRO A 191 -12.52 -24.23 -2.93
CA PRO A 191 -11.52 -23.51 -3.72
C PRO A 191 -10.66 -22.58 -2.85
N TYR A 192 -9.38 -22.43 -3.19
CA TYR A 192 -8.41 -21.60 -2.49
C TYR A 192 -7.61 -20.71 -3.46
N TYR A 193 -6.91 -19.72 -2.91
CA TYR A 193 -6.00 -18.85 -3.65
C TYR A 193 -4.83 -19.65 -4.28
N PRO A 194 -4.70 -19.73 -5.62
CA PRO A 194 -3.73 -20.62 -6.28
C PRO A 194 -2.26 -20.39 -5.90
N VAL A 195 -1.91 -19.19 -5.42
CA VAL A 195 -0.54 -18.87 -5.01
C VAL A 195 -0.06 -19.70 -3.82
N TYR A 196 -0.95 -20.19 -2.94
CA TYR A 196 -0.53 -21.08 -1.86
C TYR A 196 0.16 -22.32 -2.39
N LYS A 197 -0.39 -22.94 -3.44
CA LYS A 197 0.23 -24.08 -4.11
C LYS A 197 1.51 -23.68 -4.84
N SER A 198 1.41 -22.71 -5.75
CA SER A 198 2.54 -22.38 -6.63
C SER A 198 3.74 -21.86 -5.84
N GLN A 199 3.53 -21.06 -4.80
CA GLN A 199 4.59 -20.57 -3.93
C GLN A 199 5.22 -21.71 -3.11
N THR A 200 4.41 -22.55 -2.47
CA THR A 200 4.92 -23.66 -1.65
C THR A 200 5.77 -24.63 -2.48
N GLU A 201 5.33 -24.95 -3.70
CA GLU A 201 6.05 -25.86 -4.60
C GLU A 201 7.29 -25.20 -5.24
N PHE A 202 7.25 -23.88 -5.50
CA PHE A 202 8.34 -23.15 -6.15
C PHE A 202 9.65 -23.20 -5.36
N PHE A 203 9.60 -23.14 -4.03
CA PHE A 203 10.81 -23.11 -3.19
C PHE A 203 11.51 -24.47 -3.04
N GLN A 204 10.89 -25.57 -3.47
CA GLN A 204 11.47 -26.93 -3.45
C GLN A 204 12.14 -27.31 -2.13
N SER A 205 11.56 -26.88 -1.00
CA SER A 205 12.08 -27.20 0.33
C SER A 205 11.86 -28.68 0.66
N THR A 206 12.77 -29.25 1.46
CA THR A 206 12.61 -30.58 2.05
C THR A 206 11.75 -30.56 3.32
N ASP A 207 11.45 -29.38 3.86
CA ASP A 207 10.83 -29.22 5.17
C ASP A 207 9.30 -29.21 5.09
N TYR A 208 8.74 -28.97 3.90
CA TYR A 208 7.31 -28.93 3.67
C TYR A 208 6.94 -29.30 2.24
N ASN A 209 5.70 -29.78 2.06
CA ASN A 209 5.12 -30.06 0.76
C ASN A 209 3.67 -29.58 0.70
N PHE A 210 3.21 -29.15 -0.48
CA PHE A 210 1.80 -28.86 -0.70
C PHE A 210 1.01 -30.16 -0.90
N ASN A 211 0.00 -30.40 -0.05
CA ASN A 211 -0.76 -31.64 0.03
C ASN A 211 -2.26 -31.45 -0.31
N GLY A 212 -2.62 -30.36 -0.96
CA GLY A 212 -3.93 -30.18 -1.58
C GLY A 212 -5.04 -29.83 -0.60
N ASP A 213 -6.23 -30.37 -0.87
CA ASP A 213 -7.47 -30.01 -0.18
C ASP A 213 -7.47 -30.45 1.29
N THR A 214 -7.66 -29.48 2.18
CA THR A 214 -7.75 -29.71 3.62
C THR A 214 -8.80 -30.76 4.00
N PHE A 215 -9.94 -30.80 3.31
CA PHE A 215 -11.05 -31.71 3.66
C PHE A 215 -10.70 -33.20 3.54
N LEU A 216 -9.71 -33.55 2.72
CA LEU A 216 -9.23 -34.93 2.58
C LEU A 216 -8.53 -35.44 3.85
N TRP A 217 -8.14 -34.54 4.74
CA TRP A 217 -7.34 -34.83 5.94
C TRP A 217 -8.14 -34.79 7.24
N LYS A 218 -9.43 -34.43 7.18
CA LYS A 218 -10.28 -34.22 8.37
C LYS A 218 -10.41 -35.44 9.28
N ASN A 219 -10.35 -36.64 8.71
CA ASN A 219 -10.56 -37.90 9.42
C ASN A 219 -9.26 -38.72 9.55
N THR A 220 -8.10 -38.15 9.25
CA THR A 220 -6.84 -38.91 9.28
C THR A 220 -6.37 -39.03 10.73
N SER A 221 -6.60 -40.20 11.34
CA SER A 221 -6.29 -40.49 12.76
C SER A 221 -4.90 -41.09 13.01
N ASP A 222 -4.17 -41.49 11.96
CA ASP A 222 -3.20 -42.59 12.11
C ASP A 222 -1.71 -42.21 12.08
N SER A 223 -1.34 -40.94 12.27
CA SER A 223 0.05 -40.55 12.53
C SER A 223 0.12 -39.12 13.07
N PRO A 224 1.12 -38.73 13.88
CA PRO A 224 1.41 -37.33 14.21
C PRO A 224 1.86 -36.58 12.95
N MET A 225 0.89 -36.26 12.11
CA MET A 225 1.07 -35.50 10.89
C MET A 225 1.09 -34.01 11.25
N ASN A 226 2.19 -33.34 10.92
CA ASN A 226 2.28 -31.89 11.05
C ASN A 226 1.56 -31.25 9.86
N PHE A 227 0.54 -30.46 10.14
CA PHE A 227 -0.22 -29.75 9.13
C PHE A 227 -0.02 -28.25 9.27
N ILE A 228 0.05 -27.58 8.13
CA ILE A 228 0.00 -26.13 8.01
C ILE A 228 -1.21 -25.82 7.14
N GLU A 229 -2.29 -25.35 7.75
CA GLU A 229 -3.53 -25.03 7.05
C GLU A 229 -3.58 -23.53 6.72
N PHE A 230 -3.69 -23.20 5.43
CA PHE A 230 -4.10 -21.86 5.02
C PHE A 230 -5.61 -21.71 5.19
N VAL A 231 -6.00 -20.67 5.93
CA VAL A 231 -7.40 -20.31 6.20
C VAL A 231 -7.65 -18.90 5.66
N THR A 232 -8.22 -18.80 4.47
CA THR A 232 -8.56 -17.50 3.86
C THR A 232 -9.98 -17.10 4.24
N SER A 233 -10.16 -15.92 4.83
CA SER A 233 -11.50 -15.46 5.26
C SER A 233 -11.60 -13.93 5.19
N PRO A 234 -12.45 -13.36 4.32
CA PRO A 234 -13.19 -13.97 3.22
C PRO A 234 -12.30 -14.72 2.26
N ASN A 235 -12.79 -15.84 1.75
CA ASN A 235 -12.03 -16.73 0.89
C ASN A 235 -11.90 -16.17 -0.54
N ASN A 236 -10.78 -16.50 -1.17
CA ASN A 236 -10.56 -16.29 -2.60
C ASN A 236 -10.74 -17.65 -3.32
N PRO A 237 -11.72 -17.80 -4.24
CA PRO A 237 -12.45 -16.72 -4.93
C PRO A 237 -13.88 -16.46 -4.41
N ASP A 238 -14.45 -17.33 -3.57
CA ASP A 238 -15.91 -17.37 -3.33
C ASP A 238 -16.43 -16.34 -2.32
N GLY A 239 -15.56 -15.56 -1.66
CA GLY A 239 -15.91 -14.54 -0.68
C GLY A 239 -16.48 -15.07 0.63
N GLN A 240 -16.49 -16.39 0.84
CA GLN A 240 -17.08 -16.97 2.05
C GLN A 240 -16.18 -16.76 3.27
N LEU A 241 -16.78 -16.49 4.42
CA LEU A 241 -16.06 -16.52 5.68
C LEU A 241 -15.75 -17.98 6.05
N LYS A 242 -14.47 -18.34 6.09
CA LYS A 242 -13.99 -19.69 6.42
C LYS A 242 -13.40 -19.72 7.83
N LYS A 243 -13.29 -20.92 8.37
CA LYS A 243 -12.60 -21.26 9.62
C LYS A 243 -11.68 -22.45 9.37
N ALA A 244 -10.70 -22.64 10.25
CA ALA A 244 -9.86 -23.83 10.21
C ALA A 244 -10.71 -25.12 10.24
N VAL A 245 -10.34 -26.07 9.40
CA VAL A 245 -10.99 -27.39 9.29
C VAL A 245 -10.27 -28.42 10.14
N LEU A 246 -8.94 -28.36 10.19
CA LEU A 246 -8.12 -29.27 10.97
C LEU A 246 -7.99 -28.78 12.42
N GLN A 247 -7.86 -29.73 13.33
CA GLN A 247 -7.73 -29.46 14.76
C GLN A 247 -6.67 -30.38 15.36
N GLY A 248 -6.00 -29.90 16.41
CA GLY A 248 -5.03 -30.66 17.17
C GLY A 248 -3.69 -29.96 17.33
N PRO A 249 -2.85 -30.43 18.25
CA PRO A 249 -1.60 -29.76 18.62
C PRO A 249 -0.53 -29.77 17.51
N SER A 250 -0.63 -30.68 16.54
CA SER A 250 0.26 -30.75 15.37
C SER A 250 -0.23 -29.94 14.17
N VAL A 251 -1.34 -29.20 14.32
CA VAL A 251 -1.89 -28.32 13.28
C VAL A 251 -1.49 -26.89 13.60
N LYS A 252 -0.90 -26.21 12.61
CA LYS A 252 -0.68 -24.77 12.61
C LYS A 252 -1.58 -24.15 11.55
N THR A 253 -2.17 -23.00 11.85
CA THR A 253 -3.04 -22.28 10.92
C THR A 253 -2.41 -20.95 10.52
N ILE A 254 -2.54 -20.60 9.25
CA ILE A 254 -2.17 -19.29 8.70
C ILE A 254 -3.47 -18.63 8.24
N HIS A 255 -3.95 -17.65 9.00
CA HIS A 255 -5.18 -16.94 8.65
C HIS A 255 -4.86 -15.79 7.69
N ASP A 256 -5.14 -15.98 6.40
CA ASP A 256 -5.03 -14.94 5.39
C ASP A 256 -6.32 -14.11 5.38
N LEU A 257 -6.23 -12.94 5.99
CA LEU A 257 -7.33 -12.01 6.21
C LEU A 257 -7.22 -10.77 5.31
N ALA A 258 -6.59 -10.91 4.14
CA ALA A 258 -6.42 -9.83 3.17
C ALA A 258 -7.75 -9.11 2.85
N TYR A 259 -8.85 -9.85 2.78
CA TYR A 259 -10.19 -9.32 2.46
C TYR A 259 -11.06 -9.06 3.70
N TYR A 260 -10.57 -9.21 4.94
CA TYR A 260 -11.42 -9.08 6.14
C TYR A 260 -11.61 -7.61 6.54
N TRP A 261 -12.22 -6.85 5.64
CA TRP A 261 -12.49 -5.42 5.78
C TRP A 261 -13.93 -5.09 5.38
N PRO A 262 -14.51 -3.99 5.91
CA PRO A 262 -15.91 -3.63 5.67
C PRO A 262 -16.33 -3.49 4.21
N HIS A 263 -15.40 -3.16 3.30
CA HIS A 263 -15.69 -3.03 1.87
C HIS A 263 -15.75 -4.37 1.11
N PHE A 264 -15.35 -5.48 1.72
CA PHE A 264 -15.51 -6.82 1.14
C PHE A 264 -16.54 -7.67 1.89
N THR A 265 -16.69 -7.49 3.19
CA THR A 265 -17.58 -8.32 4.01
C THR A 265 -18.06 -7.59 5.26
N ALA A 266 -19.20 -8.02 5.80
CA ALA A 266 -19.59 -7.64 7.15
C ALA A 266 -18.60 -8.23 8.17
N ILE A 267 -18.31 -7.49 9.23
CA ILE A 267 -17.40 -7.93 10.30
C ILE A 267 -18.24 -8.53 11.44
N PRO A 268 -18.42 -9.86 11.51
CA PRO A 268 -19.23 -10.48 12.56
C PRO A 268 -18.57 -10.41 13.95
N ALA A 269 -17.24 -10.46 14.00
CA ALA A 269 -16.44 -10.40 15.21
C ALA A 269 -14.97 -10.10 14.84
N PRO A 270 -14.17 -9.52 15.75
CA PRO A 270 -12.75 -9.41 15.53
C PRO A 270 -12.11 -10.80 15.44
N ALA A 271 -11.22 -11.01 14.46
CA ALA A 271 -10.40 -12.22 14.38
C ALA A 271 -9.40 -12.26 15.54
N ASP A 272 -9.22 -13.41 16.17
CA ASP A 272 -8.33 -13.60 17.33
C ASP A 272 -7.55 -14.91 17.20
N GLU A 273 -6.82 -15.02 16.09
CA GLU A 273 -6.11 -16.23 15.69
C GLU A 273 -4.61 -16.09 15.98
N ASP A 274 -3.90 -17.21 16.09
CA ASP A 274 -2.47 -17.21 16.46
C ASP A 274 -1.58 -16.48 15.44
N LEU A 275 -1.88 -16.66 14.16
CA LEU A 275 -1.21 -15.96 13.06
C LEU A 275 -2.24 -15.42 12.07
N MET A 276 -2.31 -14.10 12.00
CA MET A 276 -3.19 -13.35 11.08
C MET A 276 -2.33 -12.54 10.11
N ILE A 277 -2.63 -12.63 8.82
CA ILE A 277 -1.95 -11.89 7.76
C ILE A 277 -2.95 -10.93 7.11
N PHE A 278 -2.56 -9.66 7.02
CA PHE A 278 -3.30 -8.63 6.30
C PHE A 278 -2.42 -8.07 5.17
N THR A 279 -3.00 -7.24 4.30
CA THR A 279 -2.20 -6.50 3.32
C THR A 279 -2.79 -5.14 3.02
N LEU A 280 -1.91 -4.16 2.86
CA LEU A 280 -2.27 -2.81 2.43
C LEU A 280 -2.94 -2.81 1.05
N SER A 281 -2.59 -3.79 0.20
CA SER A 281 -3.12 -3.98 -1.14
C SER A 281 -4.64 -4.01 -1.14
N LYS A 282 -5.24 -4.81 -0.25
CA LYS A 282 -6.69 -5.02 -0.22
C LYS A 282 -7.39 -4.07 0.74
N LEU A 283 -6.68 -3.51 1.73
CA LEU A 283 -7.23 -2.45 2.58
C LEU A 283 -7.38 -1.12 1.83
N THR A 284 -6.30 -0.63 1.21
CA THR A 284 -6.24 0.74 0.67
C THR A 284 -6.10 0.81 -0.85
N GLY A 285 -5.80 -0.30 -1.52
CA GLY A 285 -5.54 -0.29 -2.95
C GLY A 285 -4.08 -0.05 -3.34
N HIS A 286 -3.18 0.19 -2.39
CA HIS A 286 -1.75 0.37 -2.65
C HIS A 286 -1.02 -0.97 -2.87
N ALA A 287 -1.47 -1.74 -3.86
CA ALA A 287 -0.87 -3.03 -4.21
C ALA A 287 0.58 -2.90 -4.69
N GLY A 288 0.94 -1.77 -5.31
CA GLY A 288 2.30 -1.45 -5.74
C GLY A 288 3.28 -1.16 -4.60
N SER A 289 2.80 -0.74 -3.42
CA SER A 289 3.67 -0.48 -2.26
C SER A 289 4.26 -1.75 -1.63
N ARG A 290 3.72 -2.93 -1.97
CA ARG A 290 4.17 -4.23 -1.48
C ARG A 290 4.29 -4.24 0.06
N PHE A 291 3.20 -3.93 0.77
CA PHE A 291 3.19 -3.93 2.24
C PHE A 291 2.14 -4.90 2.80
N GLY A 292 2.60 -5.78 3.67
CA GLY A 292 1.81 -6.79 4.40
C GLY A 292 2.08 -6.70 5.88
#